data_AF-A0A2K9LMQ5-F1
#
_entry.id   AF-A0A2K9LMQ5-F1
#
_cell.length_a   1.000
_cell.length_b   1.000
_cell.length_c   1.000
_cell.angle_alpha   90.00
_cell.angle_beta   90.00
_cell.angle_gamma   90.00
#
_symmetry.space_group_name_H-M   'P 1'
#
loop_
_entity.id
_entity.type
_entity.pdbx_description
1 polymer ?
#
loop_
_entity_poly.entity_id
_entity_poly.type
_entity_poly.pdbx_seq_one_letter_code
_entity_poly.pdbx_strand_id
1 'polypeptide(L)'
;MTRTTLSTHLTLSSLMTMLLMISAPPLKAQDATDDSGEEWSDEWSDDAHDSTPLFPISGYFESTASYRTKHNNVIDNEWVAQDVRGRIQTYYSQHDIVASYKGEIYFDGITSEWHSLNREAYIGFTPTSSIDIRAGRQVLTWGTGDLLFLNDFFPKNWVALFSGYDQQYLKAPSDAVKISGYSDFVNIDLILSPQFDSDEFITGEKLSYYSAADKSIVAAPPTLRAKKPGTSSEDSEVALRIYKNTDGIEYAAYLYQGFYKTPEGYNIEMQTPYFPELRSIGASARTGAFNGIANIEYAYWNSAESNGGRNPYVPNDQSRFLMGYETEIVRNITASFQYYAEYTHDYEALVRSYPSPEDRPQQIRQVLTTRWTLNTQQSNLVYSAFLFYSTSDEDYYFIPNVMYRVNDSWQFNSGANLLGGKRQSTLFGQMEANSNIYLRAKFIF
;
A
#
# COMPACT_ATOMS: atom_id res chain seq x y z
N MET A 1 -14.65 39.52 -30.56
CA MET A 1 -13.42 39.16 -29.83
C MET A 1 -13.15 37.68 -30.08
N THR A 2 -12.32 37.43 -31.08
CA THR A 2 -11.94 36.12 -31.60
C THR A 2 -10.89 35.50 -30.69
N ARG A 3 -11.20 34.35 -30.08
CA ARG A 3 -10.23 33.48 -29.40
C ARG A 3 -9.61 32.56 -30.44
N THR A 4 -8.34 32.77 -30.72
CA THR A 4 -7.52 31.90 -31.57
C THR A 4 -7.04 30.72 -30.74
N THR A 5 -7.54 29.53 -31.05
CA THR A 5 -7.05 28.25 -30.52
C THR A 5 -5.82 27.83 -31.30
N LEU A 6 -4.65 27.79 -30.66
CA LEU A 6 -3.48 27.09 -31.19
C LEU A 6 -3.56 25.63 -30.76
N SER A 7 -4.02 24.77 -31.69
CA SER A 7 -3.85 23.33 -31.59
C SER A 7 -2.39 22.99 -31.92
N THR A 8 -1.61 22.62 -30.91
CA THR A 8 -0.29 22.01 -31.12
C THR A 8 -0.46 20.51 -30.98
N HIS A 9 -0.61 19.80 -32.10
CA HIS A 9 -0.40 18.36 -32.16
C HIS A 9 1.09 18.09 -31.98
N LEU A 10 1.54 17.90 -30.73
CA LEU A 10 2.80 17.21 -30.47
C LEU A 10 2.54 15.71 -30.54
N THR A 11 2.91 15.09 -31.67
CA THR A 11 2.98 13.64 -31.77
C THR A 11 4.12 13.12 -30.88
N LEU A 12 3.78 12.20 -29.98
CA LEU A 12 4.64 11.59 -28.95
C LEU A 12 5.93 10.90 -29.45
N SER A 13 6.15 10.81 -30.77
CA SER A 13 7.35 10.20 -31.34
C SER A 13 8.64 11.00 -31.10
N SER A 14 8.54 12.30 -30.78
CA SER A 14 9.72 13.15 -30.55
C SER A 14 10.25 13.13 -29.10
N LEU A 15 9.46 12.70 -28.11
CA LEU A 15 9.95 12.62 -26.71
C LEU A 15 10.79 11.36 -26.46
N MET A 16 10.55 10.29 -27.22
CA MET A 16 11.26 9.01 -27.04
C MET A 16 12.69 9.03 -27.58
N THR A 17 13.02 10.00 -28.45
CA THR A 17 14.36 10.14 -29.05
C THR A 17 15.32 11.00 -28.21
N MET A 18 14.84 11.70 -27.17
CA MET A 18 15.66 12.63 -26.38
C MET A 18 16.22 12.02 -25.07
N LEU A 19 15.94 10.74 -24.79
CA LEU A 19 16.44 10.02 -23.60
C LEU A 19 17.70 9.17 -23.86
N LEU A 20 18.29 9.27 -25.06
CA LEU A 20 19.60 8.69 -25.38
C LEU A 20 20.64 9.80 -25.38
N MET A 21 21.45 9.87 -24.31
CA MET A 21 22.78 10.52 -24.17
C MET A 21 22.90 11.24 -22.81
N ILE A 22 22.88 10.48 -21.71
CA ILE A 22 23.53 10.90 -20.46
C ILE A 22 24.42 9.75 -20.02
N SER A 23 25.69 9.81 -20.42
CA SER A 23 26.74 8.95 -19.88
C SER A 23 27.30 9.63 -18.62
N ALA A 24 26.79 9.23 -17.45
CA ALA A 24 27.45 9.49 -16.17
C ALA A 24 28.09 8.17 -15.67
N PRO A 25 29.27 8.20 -15.03
CA PRO A 25 29.90 7.01 -14.48
C PRO A 25 29.04 6.43 -13.33
N PRO A 26 29.04 5.10 -13.12
CA PRO A 26 28.20 4.47 -12.12
C PRO A 26 28.72 4.81 -10.71
N LEU A 27 27.88 5.47 -9.91
CA LEU A 27 28.01 5.46 -8.45
C LEU A 27 27.33 4.19 -7.94
N LYS A 28 28.03 3.47 -7.05
CA LYS A 28 27.53 2.25 -6.43
C LYS A 28 26.31 2.58 -5.56
N ALA A 29 25.12 2.18 -6.01
CA ALA A 29 23.91 2.21 -5.21
C ALA A 29 23.85 0.92 -4.37
N GLN A 30 23.90 1.08 -3.04
CA GLN A 30 23.66 0.01 -2.08
C GLN A 30 22.16 0.00 -1.77
N ASP A 31 21.48 -1.09 -2.14
CA ASP A 31 20.05 -1.29 -1.93
C ASP A 31 19.70 -1.21 -0.43
N ALA A 32 18.85 -0.26 -0.07
CA ALA A 32 18.27 -0.14 1.26
C ALA A 32 16.81 -0.62 1.22
N THR A 33 16.63 -1.92 1.44
CA THR A 33 15.34 -2.55 1.77
C THR A 33 15.58 -3.54 2.90
N ASP A 34 15.45 -3.10 4.14
CA ASP A 34 14.61 -3.71 5.19
C ASP A 34 14.81 -2.99 6.53
N ASP A 35 13.69 -2.76 7.21
CA ASP A 35 13.63 -2.23 8.57
C ASP A 35 13.90 -3.38 9.55
N SER A 36 15.18 -3.67 9.77
CA SER A 36 15.67 -4.44 10.91
C SER A 36 17.01 -3.85 11.33
N GLY A 37 16.98 -3.00 12.36
CA GLY A 37 18.19 -2.53 13.02
C GLY A 37 18.88 -3.69 13.73
N GLU A 38 19.82 -4.33 13.03
CA GLU A 38 20.87 -5.13 13.64
C GLU A 38 22.23 -4.51 13.32
N GLU A 39 22.94 -4.15 14.39
CA GLU A 39 24.32 -3.68 14.41
C GLU A 39 25.25 -4.71 13.76
N TRP A 40 26.09 -4.26 12.83
CA TRP A 40 27.31 -4.96 12.44
C TRP A 40 28.48 -3.99 12.55
N SER A 41 29.19 -4.07 13.67
CA SER A 41 30.61 -3.74 13.75
C SER A 41 31.39 -4.88 13.11
N ASP A 42 32.26 -4.59 12.14
CA ASP A 42 33.58 -5.24 12.00
C ASP A 42 34.44 -4.49 10.97
N GLU A 43 35.28 -3.62 11.55
CA GLU A 43 36.69 -3.34 11.23
C GLU A 43 37.33 -4.12 10.06
N TRP A 44 37.53 -3.46 8.91
CA TRP A 44 38.69 -3.68 8.02
C TRP A 44 39.14 -2.37 7.35
N SER A 45 40.30 -1.90 7.83
CA SER A 45 41.34 -1.06 7.20
C SER A 45 40.99 0.29 6.58
N ASP A 46 41.44 1.33 7.31
CA ASP A 46 41.81 2.67 6.83
C ASP A 46 42.57 2.63 5.50
N ASP A 47 42.09 3.39 4.51
CA ASP A 47 42.87 4.36 3.72
C ASP A 47 42.03 4.93 2.56
N ALA A 48 41.04 5.77 2.91
CA ALA A 48 40.57 6.89 2.10
C ALA A 48 39.58 7.70 2.96
N HIS A 49 39.92 8.94 3.30
CA HIS A 49 38.94 9.91 3.76
C HIS A 49 38.01 10.29 2.59
N ASP A 50 37.16 9.36 2.15
CA ASP A 50 35.96 9.73 1.43
C ASP A 50 35.02 10.30 2.49
N SER A 51 34.99 11.63 2.58
CA SER A 51 33.99 12.32 3.38
C SER A 51 32.63 11.95 2.81
N THR A 52 31.91 11.06 3.50
CA THR A 52 30.50 10.78 3.19
C THR A 52 29.77 12.12 3.14
N PRO A 53 29.13 12.48 2.02
CA PRO A 53 28.47 13.77 1.91
C PRO A 53 27.45 13.90 3.04
N LEU A 54 27.36 15.09 3.63
CA LEU A 54 26.43 15.35 4.75
C LEU A 54 24.98 15.03 4.39
N PHE A 55 24.64 15.19 3.11
CA PHE A 55 23.37 14.86 2.50
C PHE A 55 23.65 14.05 1.22
N PRO A 56 23.80 12.71 1.31
CA PRO A 56 23.86 11.88 0.12
C PRO A 56 22.55 12.01 -0.66
N ILE A 57 22.66 12.09 -1.98
CA ILE A 57 21.51 12.14 -2.88
C ILE A 57 21.51 10.86 -3.69
N SER A 58 20.37 10.16 -3.69
CA SER A 58 20.09 9.08 -4.62
C SER A 58 18.69 9.27 -5.19
N GLY A 59 18.33 8.49 -6.20
CA GLY A 59 17.01 8.59 -6.80
C GLY A 59 16.79 7.64 -7.95
N TYR A 60 15.69 7.86 -8.66
CA TYR A 60 15.45 7.18 -9.91
C TYR A 60 14.55 7.96 -10.85
N PHE A 61 14.64 7.62 -12.12
CA PHE A 61 13.60 7.90 -13.12
C PHE A 61 12.90 6.59 -13.48
N GLU A 62 11.56 6.61 -13.53
CA GLU A 62 10.76 5.44 -13.89
C GLU A 62 9.73 5.83 -14.94
N SER A 63 9.61 5.02 -16.00
CA SER A 63 8.48 5.06 -16.91
C SER A 63 7.63 3.83 -16.70
N THR A 64 6.31 4.02 -16.55
CA THR A 64 5.32 2.97 -16.36
C THR A 64 4.27 3.04 -17.47
N ALA A 65 3.97 1.89 -18.08
CA ALA A 65 2.90 1.72 -19.03
C ALA A 65 2.07 0.50 -18.64
N SER A 66 0.76 0.68 -18.46
CA SER A 66 -0.18 -0.35 -18.08
C SER A 66 -1.44 -0.29 -18.94
N TYR A 67 -1.77 -1.40 -19.59
CA TYR A 67 -2.80 -1.49 -20.61
C TYR A 67 -3.81 -2.58 -20.26
N ARG A 68 -5.10 -2.28 -20.38
CA ARG A 68 -6.17 -3.25 -20.08
C ARG A 68 -6.09 -4.48 -20.98
N THR A 69 -6.40 -5.63 -20.39
CA THR A 69 -6.52 -6.91 -21.09
C THR A 69 -7.90 -7.12 -21.69
N LYS A 70 -8.89 -6.36 -21.23
CA LYS A 70 -10.29 -6.42 -21.66
C LYS A 70 -10.83 -5.01 -21.77
N HIS A 71 -11.68 -4.78 -22.79
CA HIS A 71 -12.40 -3.52 -22.94
C HIS A 71 -13.29 -3.26 -21.72
N ASN A 72 -13.29 -2.01 -21.25
CA ASN A 72 -14.13 -1.55 -20.15
C ASN A 72 -15.26 -0.68 -20.70
N ASN A 73 -16.50 -1.15 -20.59
CA ASN A 73 -17.66 -0.46 -21.18
C ASN A 73 -17.98 0.90 -20.52
N VAL A 74 -17.38 1.22 -19.37
CA VAL A 74 -17.61 2.49 -18.66
C VAL A 74 -16.38 3.39 -18.63
N ILE A 75 -15.24 2.95 -19.16
CA ILE A 75 -14.01 3.75 -19.30
C ILE A 75 -13.50 3.62 -20.72
N ASP A 76 -13.57 4.71 -21.50
CA ASP A 76 -13.12 4.74 -22.89
C ASP A 76 -11.60 4.56 -23.05
N ASN A 77 -10.81 4.97 -22.05
CA ASN A 77 -9.36 4.86 -22.10
C ASN A 77 -8.92 3.45 -21.72
N GLU A 78 -8.20 2.76 -22.62
CA GLU A 78 -7.66 1.42 -22.36
C GLU A 78 -6.41 1.42 -21.47
N TRP A 79 -5.73 2.55 -21.33
CA TRP A 79 -4.59 2.68 -20.44
C TRP A 79 -5.04 2.81 -18.98
N VAL A 80 -4.47 1.99 -18.10
CA VAL A 80 -4.69 2.04 -16.65
C VAL A 80 -3.63 2.90 -15.97
N ALA A 81 -2.41 2.90 -16.51
CA ALA A 81 -1.36 3.82 -16.13
C ALA A 81 -0.49 4.19 -17.34
N GLN A 82 -0.14 5.46 -17.45
CA GLN A 82 0.96 5.96 -18.27
C GLN A 82 1.66 7.02 -17.43
N ASP A 83 2.84 6.72 -16.90
CA ASP A 83 3.53 7.61 -15.97
C ASP A 83 5.02 7.74 -16.35
N VAL A 84 5.56 8.95 -16.23
CA VAL A 84 6.99 9.22 -16.16
C VAL A 84 7.27 9.97 -14.87
N ARG A 85 8.06 9.35 -13.99
CA ARG A 85 8.31 9.80 -12.63
C ARG A 85 9.79 9.96 -12.36
N GLY A 86 10.14 11.03 -11.64
CA GLY A 86 11.43 11.19 -10.99
C GLY A 86 11.27 11.18 -9.47
N ARG A 87 12.09 10.41 -8.76
CA ARG A 87 12.23 10.47 -7.29
C ARG A 87 13.62 10.96 -6.94
N ILE A 88 13.71 11.88 -6.00
CA ILE A 88 14.94 12.26 -5.30
C ILE A 88 14.78 11.90 -3.83
N GLN A 89 15.82 11.32 -3.24
CA GLN A 89 15.86 11.02 -1.82
C GLN A 89 17.21 11.42 -1.21
N THR A 90 17.14 11.88 0.03
CA THR A 90 18.30 12.23 0.84
C THR A 90 18.00 11.98 2.30
N TYR A 91 19.03 11.69 3.06
CA TYR A 91 18.93 11.50 4.51
C TYR A 91 20.08 12.23 5.20
N TYR A 92 19.87 12.54 6.47
CA TYR A 92 20.88 13.09 7.37
C TYR A 92 20.78 12.34 8.68
N SER A 93 21.93 12.03 9.29
CA SER A 93 22.00 11.37 10.59
C SER A 93 23.29 11.78 11.31
N GLN A 94 23.19 12.68 12.29
CA GLN A 94 24.29 13.02 13.21
C GLN A 94 23.74 13.54 14.54
N HIS A 95 24.51 13.39 15.62
CA HIS A 95 24.21 13.96 16.95
C HIS A 95 22.78 13.66 17.42
N ASP A 96 22.35 12.40 17.31
CA ASP A 96 21.01 11.95 17.70
C ASP A 96 19.87 12.64 16.96
N ILE A 97 20.14 13.24 15.80
CA ILE A 97 19.16 13.85 14.90
C ILE A 97 19.21 13.13 13.56
N VAL A 98 18.03 12.75 13.09
CA VAL A 98 17.81 12.21 11.75
C VAL A 98 16.89 13.13 10.97
N ALA A 99 17.14 13.32 9.68
CA ALA A 99 16.17 13.90 8.77
C ALA A 99 16.10 13.04 7.50
N SER A 100 14.89 12.81 6.98
CA SER A 100 14.69 12.10 5.72
C SER A 100 13.80 12.91 4.81
N TYR A 101 14.16 12.94 3.53
CA TYR A 101 13.34 13.49 2.47
C TYR A 101 13.28 12.53 1.29
N LYS A 102 12.06 12.23 0.82
CA LYS A 102 11.79 11.50 -0.42
C LYS A 102 10.71 12.27 -1.19
N GLY A 103 11.13 12.97 -2.24
CA GLY A 103 10.29 13.78 -3.10
C GLY A 103 10.12 13.17 -4.48
N GLU A 104 8.91 13.28 -5.04
CA GLU A 104 8.58 12.78 -6.37
C GLU A 104 7.87 13.85 -7.19
N ILE A 105 8.20 13.88 -8.48
CA ILE A 105 7.45 14.62 -9.50
C ILE A 105 7.16 13.62 -10.62
N TYR A 106 5.93 13.63 -11.11
CA TYR A 106 5.53 12.73 -12.18
C TYR A 106 4.49 13.34 -13.11
N PHE A 107 4.50 12.90 -14.36
CA PHE A 107 3.53 13.28 -15.37
C PHE A 107 2.61 12.10 -15.65
N ASP A 108 1.31 12.28 -15.39
CA ASP A 108 0.28 11.30 -15.65
C ASP A 108 -0.27 11.47 -17.07
N GLY A 109 0.06 10.53 -17.94
CA GLY A 109 -0.40 10.50 -19.34
C GLY A 109 -1.89 10.23 -19.51
N ILE A 110 -2.60 9.76 -18.48
CA ILE A 110 -4.05 9.52 -18.56
C ILE A 110 -4.81 10.82 -18.38
N THR A 111 -4.48 11.58 -17.34
CA THR A 111 -5.10 12.89 -17.04
C THR A 111 -4.41 14.04 -17.77
N SER A 112 -3.20 13.82 -18.30
CA SER A 112 -2.31 14.84 -18.86
C SER A 112 -1.89 15.91 -17.84
N GLU A 113 -1.70 15.50 -16.59
CA GLU A 113 -1.39 16.40 -15.47
C GLU A 113 -0.02 16.11 -14.85
N TRP A 114 0.60 17.16 -14.31
CA TRP A 114 1.79 17.04 -13.47
C TRP A 114 1.38 16.94 -12.00
N HIS A 115 2.01 16.01 -11.30
CA HIS A 115 1.80 15.80 -9.88
C HIS A 115 3.13 15.84 -9.14
N SER A 116 3.07 16.22 -7.87
CA SER A 116 4.20 16.12 -6.96
C SER A 116 3.73 15.55 -5.63
N LEU A 117 4.60 14.73 -5.03
CA LEU A 117 4.32 14.07 -3.77
C LEU A 117 5.60 14.00 -2.94
N ASN A 118 5.50 14.34 -1.66
CA ASN A 118 6.52 13.97 -0.69
C ASN A 118 6.10 12.63 -0.08
N ARG A 119 6.89 11.59 -0.26
CA ARG A 119 6.70 10.29 0.40
C ARG A 119 7.29 10.30 1.80
N GLU A 120 8.38 11.04 1.99
CA GLU A 120 8.97 11.27 3.31
C GLU A 120 9.43 12.72 3.41
N ALA A 121 9.18 13.32 4.56
CA ALA A 121 9.68 14.64 4.96
C ALA A 121 9.54 14.71 6.48
N TYR A 122 10.47 14.08 7.21
CA TYR A 122 10.43 14.02 8.67
C TYR A 122 11.76 14.39 9.29
N ILE A 123 11.68 14.86 10.53
CA ILE A 123 12.82 15.01 11.43
C ILE A 123 12.61 14.04 12.59
N GLY A 124 13.66 13.34 12.98
CA GLY A 124 13.69 12.51 14.16
C GLY A 124 14.80 12.92 15.11
N PHE A 125 14.62 12.61 16.38
CA PHE A 125 15.61 12.82 17.41
C PHE A 125 15.45 11.81 18.55
N THR A 126 16.55 11.53 19.24
CA THR A 126 16.64 10.54 20.31
C THR A 126 16.92 11.28 21.64
N PRO A 127 15.88 11.77 22.34
CA PRO A 127 16.07 12.61 23.54
C PRO A 127 16.69 11.85 24.73
N THR A 128 16.55 10.53 24.77
CA THR A 128 17.19 9.64 25.74
C THR A 128 17.60 8.36 25.02
N SER A 129 18.49 7.56 25.60
CA SER A 129 18.94 6.28 25.02
C SER A 129 17.83 5.22 24.85
N SER A 130 16.61 5.50 25.28
CA SER A 130 15.48 4.56 25.24
C SER A 130 14.24 5.15 24.59
N ILE A 131 14.33 6.34 24.00
CA ILE A 131 13.20 7.02 23.36
C ILE A 131 13.65 7.60 22.02
N ASP A 132 12.91 7.28 20.96
CA ASP A 132 13.03 7.93 19.66
C ASP A 132 11.74 8.66 19.31
N ILE A 133 11.88 9.84 18.69
CA ILE A 133 10.75 10.61 18.19
C ILE A 133 10.99 10.86 16.70
N ARG A 134 9.97 10.67 15.85
CA ARG A 134 9.95 11.11 14.44
C ARG A 134 8.68 11.91 14.19
N ALA A 135 8.81 13.09 13.63
CA ALA A 135 7.69 13.98 13.31
C ALA A 135 7.76 14.46 11.88
N GLY A 136 6.65 14.33 11.16
CA GLY A 136 6.49 14.80 9.78
C GLY A 136 5.84 13.74 8.89
N ARG A 137 6.04 13.90 7.58
CA ARG A 137 5.50 12.97 6.59
C ARG A 137 6.35 11.71 6.52
N GLN A 138 5.71 10.56 6.63
CA GLN A 138 6.38 9.26 6.65
C GLN A 138 5.46 8.14 6.17
N VAL A 139 6.06 7.04 5.69
CA VAL A 139 5.32 5.82 5.38
C VAL A 139 5.34 4.93 6.61
N LEU A 140 4.18 4.73 7.23
CA LEU A 140 4.00 3.86 8.39
C LEU A 140 3.38 2.53 7.96
N THR A 141 3.76 1.46 8.65
CA THR A 141 3.22 0.13 8.40
C THR A 141 3.37 -0.76 9.62
N TRP A 142 2.38 -1.60 9.85
CA TRP A 142 2.36 -2.62 10.89
C TRP A 142 1.82 -3.94 10.32
N GLY A 143 1.83 -4.96 11.18
CA GLY A 143 1.38 -6.30 10.84
C GLY A 143 2.47 -7.14 10.18
N THR A 144 2.11 -8.39 9.98
CA THR A 144 2.95 -9.52 9.55
C THR A 144 2.35 -10.21 8.32
N GLY A 145 1.17 -9.76 7.89
CA GLY A 145 0.50 -10.24 6.69
C GLY A 145 1.10 -9.66 5.42
N ASP A 146 1.09 -10.46 4.36
CA ASP A 146 1.50 -10.05 3.02
C ASP A 146 0.30 -9.54 2.20
N LEU A 147 0.24 -8.23 1.98
CA LEU A 147 -0.85 -7.52 1.29
C LEU A 147 -2.25 -7.63 1.95
N LEU A 148 -2.33 -8.13 3.18
CA LEU A 148 -3.53 -8.17 4.00
C LEU A 148 -3.26 -7.44 5.32
N PHE A 149 -4.14 -6.49 5.67
CA PHE A 149 -3.92 -5.54 6.75
C PHE A 149 -5.05 -5.63 7.78
N LEU A 150 -4.71 -6.07 9.00
CA LEU A 150 -5.67 -6.23 10.10
C LEU A 150 -5.46 -5.17 11.19
N ASN A 151 -4.19 -4.95 11.53
CA ASN A 151 -3.73 -4.05 12.58
C ASN A 151 -3.01 -2.81 12.03
N ASP A 152 -2.91 -2.69 10.69
CA ASP A 152 -2.26 -1.59 9.98
C ASP A 152 -3.32 -0.62 9.45
N PHE A 153 -3.53 0.46 10.20
CA PHE A 153 -4.45 1.55 9.86
C PHE A 153 -3.71 2.77 9.34
N PHE A 154 -2.72 2.55 8.47
CA PHE A 154 -2.06 3.62 7.73
C PHE A 154 -2.54 3.67 6.28
N PRO A 155 -2.48 4.83 5.60
CA PRO A 155 -2.97 4.96 4.25
C PRO A 155 -2.36 3.95 3.27
N LYS A 156 -3.21 3.43 2.39
CA LYS A 156 -2.87 2.55 1.28
C LYS A 156 -3.20 3.23 -0.05
N ASN A 157 -2.43 2.92 -1.08
CA ASN A 157 -2.71 3.32 -2.44
C ASN A 157 -3.23 2.13 -3.24
N TRP A 158 -4.55 1.95 -3.22
CA TRP A 158 -5.22 0.86 -3.93
C TRP A 158 -5.16 1.05 -5.44
N VAL A 159 -5.21 2.31 -5.91
CA VAL A 159 -5.01 2.62 -7.32
C VAL A 159 -3.65 2.13 -7.80
N ALA A 160 -2.58 2.34 -7.03
CA ALA A 160 -1.24 1.87 -7.36
C ALA A 160 -1.17 0.34 -7.47
N LEU A 161 -1.76 -0.37 -6.51
CA LEU A 161 -1.80 -1.84 -6.48
C LEU A 161 -2.48 -2.43 -7.71
N PHE A 162 -3.60 -1.86 -8.16
CA PHE A 162 -4.35 -2.39 -9.30
C PHE A 162 -3.86 -1.89 -10.66
N SER A 163 -3.02 -0.86 -10.70
CA SER A 163 -2.57 -0.23 -11.96
C SER A 163 -1.21 -0.72 -12.46
N GLY A 164 -0.52 -1.59 -11.71
CA GLY A 164 0.78 -2.13 -12.12
C GLY A 164 1.95 -1.21 -11.82
N TYR A 165 1.83 -0.35 -10.80
CA TYR A 165 2.97 0.34 -10.22
C TYR A 165 3.81 -0.62 -9.37
N ASP A 166 5.01 -0.18 -8.98
CA ASP A 166 5.84 -0.91 -8.03
C ASP A 166 5.09 -1.09 -6.69
N GLN A 167 5.16 -2.29 -6.10
CA GLN A 167 4.40 -2.65 -4.90
C GLN A 167 4.75 -1.74 -3.70
N GLN A 168 5.93 -1.11 -3.70
CA GLN A 168 6.29 -0.11 -2.68
C GLN A 168 5.27 1.05 -2.59
N TYR A 169 4.56 1.36 -3.68
CA TYR A 169 3.60 2.47 -3.70
C TYR A 169 2.29 2.14 -3.01
N LEU A 170 1.97 0.86 -2.77
CA LEU A 170 0.80 0.46 -2.00
C LEU A 170 0.79 1.12 -0.63
N LYS A 171 1.94 1.31 0.02
CA LYS A 171 2.01 2.04 1.28
C LYS A 171 2.11 3.53 0.97
N ALA A 172 1.04 4.26 1.28
CA ALA A 172 0.97 5.70 1.08
C ALA A 172 1.52 6.44 2.33
N PRO A 173 2.06 7.65 2.16
CA PRO A 173 2.58 8.44 3.27
C PRO A 173 1.45 9.08 4.08
N SER A 174 1.72 9.37 5.35
CA SER A 174 0.85 10.14 6.25
C SER A 174 1.65 11.12 7.11
N ASP A 175 0.99 12.18 7.55
CA ASP A 175 1.59 13.15 8.49
C ASP A 175 1.35 12.69 9.92
N ALA A 176 2.44 12.35 10.63
CA ALA A 176 2.34 11.79 11.97
C ALA A 176 3.53 12.12 12.86
N VAL A 177 3.31 12.02 14.18
CA VAL A 177 4.36 11.93 15.18
C VAL A 177 4.42 10.48 15.67
N LYS A 178 5.56 9.83 15.48
CA LYS A 178 5.89 8.52 16.03
C LYS A 178 6.79 8.69 17.24
N ILE A 179 6.43 8.08 18.36
CA ILE A 179 7.24 8.00 19.58
C ILE A 179 7.48 6.52 19.84
N SER A 180 8.74 6.10 19.79
CA SER A 180 9.19 4.75 20.15
C SER A 180 9.85 4.79 21.52
N GLY A 181 9.46 3.87 22.40
CA GLY A 181 10.07 3.68 23.72
C GLY A 181 10.52 2.24 23.90
N TYR A 182 11.74 2.05 24.40
CA TYR A 182 12.34 0.74 24.57
C TYR A 182 12.58 0.41 26.04
N SER A 183 12.30 -0.83 26.44
CA SER A 183 12.59 -1.32 27.79
C SER A 183 12.84 -2.82 27.84
N ASP A 184 13.37 -3.29 28.97
CA ASP A 184 13.62 -4.72 29.22
C ASP A 184 12.33 -5.55 29.23
N PHE A 185 11.18 -4.94 29.54
CA PHE A 185 9.90 -5.65 29.61
C PHE A 185 9.16 -5.63 28.27
N VAL A 186 8.93 -4.44 27.71
CA VAL A 186 8.20 -4.22 26.47
C VAL A 186 8.73 -2.99 25.73
N ASN A 187 8.55 -2.99 24.42
CA ASN A 187 8.73 -1.81 23.58
C ASN A 187 7.37 -1.26 23.19
N ILE A 188 7.31 0.05 22.95
CA ILE A 188 6.08 0.76 22.65
C ILE A 188 6.30 1.67 21.45
N ASP A 189 5.45 1.58 20.44
CA ASP A 189 5.29 2.58 19.39
C ASP A 189 3.95 3.29 19.56
N LEU A 190 3.98 4.61 19.78
CA LEU A 190 2.80 5.48 19.77
C LEU A 190 2.83 6.35 18.51
N ILE A 191 1.77 6.28 17.71
CA ILE A 191 1.56 7.13 16.54
C ILE A 191 0.42 8.09 16.83
N LEU A 192 0.67 9.37 16.62
CA LEU A 192 -0.31 10.44 16.67
C LEU A 192 -0.42 11.06 15.28
N SER A 193 -1.60 10.99 14.67
CA SER A 193 -1.90 11.61 13.37
C SER A 193 -2.89 12.76 13.60
N PRO A 194 -2.42 14.02 13.63
CA PRO A 194 -3.27 15.17 13.93
C PRO A 194 -4.38 15.42 12.90
N GLN A 195 -4.17 14.94 11.66
CA GLN A 195 -5.12 15.03 10.57
C GLN A 195 -5.30 13.65 9.93
N PHE A 196 -6.53 13.34 9.56
CA PHE A 196 -6.86 12.10 8.86
C PHE A 196 -6.28 12.07 7.43
N ASP A 197 -5.42 11.09 7.19
CA ASP A 197 -5.02 10.68 5.85
C ASP A 197 -5.81 9.44 5.41
N SER A 198 -6.47 9.54 4.25
CA SER A 198 -7.26 8.46 3.65
C SER A 198 -6.40 7.59 2.75
N ASP A 199 -6.88 6.39 2.43
CA ASP A 199 -6.41 5.64 1.28
C ASP A 199 -6.56 6.47 -0.01
N GLU A 200 -5.71 6.19 -0.99
CA GLU A 200 -6.00 6.48 -2.40
C GLU A 200 -6.88 5.35 -2.93
N PHE A 201 -8.19 5.49 -2.69
CA PHE A 201 -9.23 4.55 -3.12
C PHE A 201 -9.64 4.78 -4.58
N ILE A 202 -10.36 3.82 -5.15
CA ILE A 202 -10.81 3.87 -6.55
C ILE A 202 -11.90 4.92 -6.71
N THR A 203 -11.67 5.92 -7.56
CA THR A 203 -12.59 7.04 -7.79
C THR A 203 -13.39 6.97 -9.09
N GLY A 204 -13.14 5.96 -9.93
CA GLY A 204 -13.68 5.88 -11.28
C GLY A 204 -12.81 6.54 -12.35
N GLU A 205 -11.75 7.27 -11.98
CA GLU A 205 -10.93 8.02 -12.97
C GLU A 205 -10.05 7.10 -13.83
N LYS A 206 -9.32 6.19 -13.19
CA LYS A 206 -8.45 5.21 -13.87
C LYS A 206 -8.97 3.78 -13.82
N LEU A 207 -9.80 3.48 -12.83
CA LEU A 207 -10.28 2.15 -12.50
C LEU A 207 -11.78 2.23 -12.27
N SER A 208 -12.54 1.32 -12.88
CA SER A 208 -13.98 1.21 -12.66
C SER A 208 -14.27 0.47 -11.34
N TYR A 209 -15.45 0.69 -10.76
CA TYR A 209 -15.85 0.07 -9.50
C TYR A 209 -17.35 -0.21 -9.48
N TYR A 210 -17.81 -1.06 -8.56
CA TYR A 210 -19.24 -1.33 -8.39
C TYR A 210 -19.92 -0.23 -7.57
N SER A 211 -20.99 0.35 -8.11
CA SER A 211 -21.89 1.24 -7.37
C SER A 211 -23.09 0.43 -6.87
N ALA A 212 -23.22 0.30 -5.56
CA ALA A 212 -24.39 -0.32 -4.94
C ALA A 212 -25.68 0.48 -5.18
N ALA A 213 -25.56 1.80 -5.40
CA ALA A 213 -26.70 2.66 -5.72
C ALA A 213 -27.21 2.42 -7.15
N ASP A 214 -26.28 2.26 -8.11
CA ASP A 214 -26.61 2.04 -9.53
C ASP A 214 -26.71 0.56 -9.91
N LYS A 215 -26.41 -0.34 -8.97
CA LYS A 215 -26.33 -1.80 -9.14
C LYS A 215 -25.54 -2.21 -10.38
N SER A 216 -24.45 -1.50 -10.65
CA SER A 216 -23.66 -1.67 -11.86
C SER A 216 -22.22 -1.19 -11.66
N ILE A 217 -21.35 -1.60 -12.58
CA ILE A 217 -20.00 -1.05 -12.67
C ILE A 217 -20.09 0.36 -13.25
N VAL A 218 -19.46 1.31 -12.57
CA VAL A 218 -19.43 2.73 -12.93
C VAL A 218 -17.99 3.27 -12.95
N ALA A 219 -17.82 4.44 -13.53
CA ALA A 219 -16.56 5.17 -13.59
C ALA A 219 -16.82 6.67 -13.72
N ALA A 220 -15.76 7.48 -13.71
CA ALA A 220 -15.86 8.91 -13.91
C ALA A 220 -16.13 9.24 -15.41
N PRO A 221 -16.81 10.35 -15.74
CA PRO A 221 -17.36 11.36 -14.82
C PRO A 221 -18.78 11.04 -14.30
N PRO A 222 -19.14 11.47 -13.07
CA PRO A 222 -18.31 12.22 -12.12
C PRO A 222 -17.35 11.31 -11.33
N THR A 223 -16.27 11.88 -10.81
CA THR A 223 -15.38 11.15 -9.89
C THR A 223 -16.09 10.90 -8.55
N LEU A 224 -15.87 9.71 -7.98
CA LEU A 224 -16.34 9.39 -6.64
C LEU A 224 -15.67 10.34 -5.65
N ARG A 225 -16.47 11.07 -4.88
CA ARG A 225 -16.01 11.93 -3.80
C ARG A 225 -16.56 11.42 -2.49
N ALA A 226 -15.68 11.25 -1.52
CA ALA A 226 -16.05 10.90 -0.16
C ALA A 226 -15.83 12.09 0.77
N LYS A 227 -16.72 12.26 1.75
CA LYS A 227 -16.57 13.25 2.82
C LYS A 227 -15.56 12.73 3.84
N LYS A 228 -14.42 13.41 3.95
CA LYS A 228 -13.43 13.15 5.01
C LYS A 228 -13.93 13.65 6.37
N PRO A 229 -13.41 13.10 7.49
CA PRO A 229 -13.54 13.72 8.81
C PRO A 229 -13.08 15.18 8.81
N GLY A 230 -13.41 15.92 9.87
CA GLY A 230 -12.96 17.30 10.04
C GLY A 230 -11.45 17.40 10.28
N THR A 231 -11.00 18.58 10.70
CA THR A 231 -9.59 18.84 11.07
C THR A 231 -9.46 19.30 12.52
N SER A 232 -10.45 18.99 13.36
CA SER A 232 -10.41 19.29 14.78
C SER A 232 -9.57 18.24 15.52
N SER A 233 -9.24 18.50 16.79
CA SER A 233 -8.57 17.48 17.62
C SER A 233 -9.37 16.20 17.80
N GLU A 234 -10.71 16.27 17.66
CA GLU A 234 -11.61 15.11 17.74
C GLU A 234 -11.52 14.24 16.48
N ASP A 235 -11.03 14.79 15.36
CA ASP A 235 -10.82 14.10 14.08
C ASP A 235 -9.38 13.55 13.95
N SER A 236 -8.60 13.57 15.03
CA SER A 236 -7.24 12.99 15.06
C SER A 236 -7.26 11.49 15.25
N GLU A 237 -6.18 10.82 14.86
CA GLU A 237 -6.04 9.38 14.99
C GLU A 237 -4.88 9.03 15.92
N VAL A 238 -5.07 7.97 16.69
CA VAL A 238 -4.05 7.45 17.61
C VAL A 238 -3.91 5.96 17.38
N ALA A 239 -2.68 5.51 17.21
CA ALA A 239 -2.34 4.10 17.11
C ALA A 239 -1.25 3.75 18.13
N LEU A 240 -1.40 2.64 18.83
CA LEU A 240 -0.47 2.16 19.83
C LEU A 240 -0.11 0.70 19.52
N ARG A 241 1.18 0.40 19.48
CA ARG A 241 1.71 -0.97 19.41
C ARG A 241 2.60 -1.22 20.63
N ILE A 242 2.31 -2.29 21.37
CA ILE A 242 3.16 -2.78 22.46
C ILE A 242 3.73 -4.11 21.99
N TYR A 243 5.04 -4.27 21.98
CA TYR A 243 5.68 -5.45 21.40
C TYR A 243 6.92 -5.89 22.17
N LYS A 244 7.23 -7.18 22.06
CA LYS A 244 8.42 -7.78 22.67
C LYS A 244 8.83 -9.03 21.91
N ASN A 245 10.13 -9.23 21.76
CA ASN A 245 10.70 -10.51 21.35
C ASN A 245 11.12 -11.29 22.59
N THR A 246 10.61 -12.52 22.73
CA THR A 246 10.97 -13.44 23.81
C THR A 246 11.20 -14.82 23.20
N ASP A 247 12.38 -15.39 23.44
CA ASP A 247 12.78 -16.73 22.98
C ASP A 247 12.55 -16.96 21.47
N GLY A 248 12.80 -15.93 20.64
CA GLY A 248 12.64 -16.02 19.19
C GLY A 248 11.19 -15.92 18.69
N ILE A 249 10.26 -15.52 19.56
CA ILE A 249 8.88 -15.20 19.20
C ILE A 249 8.66 -13.70 19.41
N GLU A 250 8.29 -13.00 18.34
CA GLU A 250 7.82 -11.62 18.43
C GLU A 250 6.33 -11.61 18.74
N TYR A 251 5.94 -11.02 19.86
CA TYR A 251 4.56 -10.75 20.23
C TYR A 251 4.27 -9.26 20.10
N ALA A 252 3.09 -8.91 19.60
CA ALA A 252 2.61 -7.54 19.61
C ALA A 252 1.12 -7.46 19.95
N ALA A 253 0.73 -6.37 20.62
CA ALA A 253 -0.64 -5.95 20.84
C ALA A 253 -0.84 -4.56 20.22
N TYR A 254 -2.01 -4.34 19.66
CA TYR A 254 -2.34 -3.14 18.89
C TYR A 254 -3.63 -2.50 19.42
N LEU A 255 -3.64 -1.18 19.49
CA LEU A 255 -4.83 -0.37 19.70
C LEU A 255 -4.87 0.72 18.65
N TYR A 256 -6.07 1.01 18.15
CA TYR A 256 -6.29 2.08 17.19
C TYR A 256 -7.62 2.78 17.47
N GLN A 257 -7.62 4.10 17.37
CA GLN A 257 -8.81 4.92 17.38
C GLN A 257 -8.66 5.99 16.28
N GLY A 258 -9.62 6.01 15.36
CA GLY A 258 -9.63 6.90 14.21
C GLY A 258 -10.81 6.55 13.30
N PHE A 259 -10.54 6.31 12.02
CA PHE A 259 -11.55 6.09 11.00
C PHE A 259 -11.15 4.95 10.06
N TYR A 260 -12.13 4.39 9.35
CA TYR A 260 -11.81 3.55 8.19
C TYR A 260 -10.96 4.34 7.20
N LYS A 261 -9.97 3.68 6.57
CA LYS A 261 -9.09 4.34 5.60
C LYS A 261 -9.67 4.42 4.19
N THR A 262 -10.63 3.56 3.87
CA THR A 262 -11.47 3.61 2.66
C THR A 262 -12.88 4.09 3.04
N PRO A 263 -13.63 4.79 2.16
CA PRO A 263 -14.94 5.36 2.50
C PRO A 263 -16.04 4.29 2.53
N GLU A 264 -16.03 3.46 3.56
CA GLU A 264 -16.96 2.33 3.75
C GLU A 264 -18.36 2.77 4.22
N GLY A 265 -18.53 4.04 4.59
CA GLY A 265 -19.81 4.61 5.04
C GLY A 265 -20.56 5.30 3.92
N TYR A 266 -21.89 5.28 3.96
CA TYR A 266 -22.74 6.03 3.03
C TYR A 266 -23.77 6.91 3.75
N ASN A 267 -23.70 8.22 3.53
CA ASN A 267 -24.71 9.13 4.07
C ASN A 267 -25.87 9.29 3.07
N ILE A 268 -27.04 8.78 3.44
CA ILE A 268 -28.24 8.80 2.58
C ILE A 268 -28.72 10.23 2.29
N GLU A 269 -28.72 11.11 3.30
CA GLU A 269 -29.26 12.46 3.19
C GLU A 269 -28.41 13.33 2.24
N MET A 270 -27.09 13.20 2.34
CA MET A 270 -26.13 13.89 1.48
C MET A 270 -25.78 13.10 0.20
N GLN A 271 -26.30 11.88 0.06
CA GLN A 271 -25.99 10.93 -1.03
C GLN A 271 -24.48 10.78 -1.30
N THR A 272 -23.67 10.76 -0.25
CA THR A 272 -22.21 10.86 -0.35
C THR A 272 -21.53 9.82 0.55
N PRO A 273 -20.56 9.04 0.03
CA PRO A 273 -19.71 8.19 0.86
C PRO A 273 -18.90 8.98 1.89
N TYR A 274 -18.53 8.36 2.99
CA TYR A 274 -17.68 8.95 4.03
C TYR A 274 -16.86 7.87 4.73
N PHE A 275 -15.96 8.30 5.62
CA PHE A 275 -15.10 7.42 6.41
C PHE A 275 -15.68 7.31 7.83
N PRO A 276 -16.32 6.18 8.20
CA PRO A 276 -16.88 6.00 9.54
C PRO A 276 -15.80 5.93 10.62
N GLU A 277 -16.17 6.25 11.84
CA GLU A 277 -15.34 6.03 13.02
C GLU A 277 -14.99 4.54 13.19
N LEU A 278 -13.74 4.28 13.57
CA LEU A 278 -13.23 2.94 13.82
C LEU A 278 -12.39 2.91 15.09
N ARG A 279 -12.67 1.92 15.94
CA ARG A 279 -11.78 1.51 17.02
C ARG A 279 -11.35 0.08 16.80
N SER A 280 -10.09 -0.23 17.06
CA SER A 280 -9.57 -1.58 16.91
C SER A 280 -8.70 -1.99 18.08
N ILE A 281 -8.80 -3.26 18.46
CA ILE A 281 -7.88 -3.95 19.35
C ILE A 281 -7.42 -5.23 18.67
N GLY A 282 -6.13 -5.49 18.67
CA GLY A 282 -5.60 -6.69 18.04
C GLY A 282 -4.29 -7.17 18.63
N ALA A 283 -3.82 -8.28 18.11
CA ALA A 283 -2.57 -8.90 18.52
C ALA A 283 -1.96 -9.68 17.36
N SER A 284 -0.65 -9.90 17.41
CA SER A 284 0.07 -10.77 16.49
C SER A 284 1.17 -11.54 17.21
N ALA A 285 1.55 -12.67 16.62
CA ALA A 285 2.75 -13.39 16.97
C ALA A 285 3.47 -13.86 15.70
N ARG A 286 4.80 -13.75 15.67
CA ARG A 286 5.65 -14.21 14.56
C ARG A 286 6.86 -14.94 15.11
N THR A 287 7.23 -16.05 14.49
CA THR A 287 8.39 -16.84 14.90
C THR A 287 8.99 -17.65 13.75
N GLY A 288 10.24 -18.06 13.89
CA GLY A 288 10.85 -19.08 13.04
C GLY A 288 10.32 -20.47 13.40
N ALA A 289 9.80 -21.21 12.43
CA ALA A 289 9.29 -22.57 12.62
C ALA A 289 9.48 -23.43 11.36
N PHE A 290 9.84 -24.70 11.53
CA PHE A 290 9.97 -25.68 10.44
C PHE A 290 10.82 -25.21 9.23
N ASN A 291 11.96 -24.54 9.47
CA ASN A 291 12.80 -23.91 8.42
C ASN A 291 12.09 -22.79 7.62
N GLY A 292 11.15 -22.10 8.27
CA GLY A 292 10.40 -20.99 7.70
C GLY A 292 9.99 -20.01 8.79
N ILE A 293 9.05 -19.13 8.44
CA ILE A 293 8.51 -18.09 9.30
C ILE A 293 7.00 -18.30 9.39
N ALA A 294 6.50 -18.53 10.60
CA ALA A 294 5.07 -18.60 10.89
C ALA A 294 4.59 -17.29 11.52
N ASN A 295 3.38 -16.87 11.18
CA ASN A 295 2.72 -15.75 11.83
C ASN A 295 1.23 -16.02 12.05
N ILE A 296 0.69 -15.38 13.09
CA ILE A 296 -0.74 -15.29 13.35
C ILE A 296 -1.09 -13.85 13.72
N GLU A 297 -2.25 -13.38 13.28
CA GLU A 297 -2.81 -12.09 13.69
C GLU A 297 -4.29 -12.19 13.98
N TYR A 298 -4.74 -11.32 14.89
CA TYR A 298 -6.12 -11.08 15.19
C TYR A 298 -6.37 -9.59 15.33
N ALA A 299 -7.55 -9.13 14.91
CA ALA A 299 -8.06 -7.80 15.21
C ALA A 299 -9.58 -7.83 15.41
N TYR A 300 -10.09 -7.10 16.38
CA TYR A 300 -11.50 -6.77 16.53
C TYR A 300 -11.72 -5.33 16.10
N TRP A 301 -12.45 -5.14 15.01
CA TRP A 301 -12.83 -3.84 14.47
C TRP A 301 -14.21 -3.50 14.99
N ASN A 302 -14.30 -2.43 15.79
CA ASN A 302 -15.54 -1.88 16.30
C ASN A 302 -15.99 -0.70 15.42
N SER A 303 -17.06 -0.90 14.67
CA SER A 303 -17.75 0.15 13.93
C SER A 303 -18.90 0.68 14.77
N ALA A 304 -18.62 1.71 15.57
CA ALA A 304 -19.58 2.27 16.52
C ALA A 304 -20.88 2.76 15.85
N GLU A 305 -20.78 3.24 14.61
CA GLU A 305 -21.91 3.75 13.82
C GLU A 305 -22.86 2.65 13.30
N SER A 306 -22.46 1.38 13.38
CA SER A 306 -23.27 0.23 12.91
C SER A 306 -24.54 0.02 13.75
N ASN A 307 -24.55 0.52 14.99
CA ASN A 307 -25.67 0.41 15.93
C ASN A 307 -26.14 -1.05 16.12
N GLY A 308 -25.19 -1.98 16.28
CA GLY A 308 -25.45 -3.42 16.40
C GLY A 308 -26.00 -4.02 15.10
N GLY A 309 -25.42 -3.61 13.96
CA GLY A 309 -25.82 -4.07 12.61
C GLY A 309 -27.16 -3.56 12.08
N ARG A 310 -27.77 -2.58 12.76
CA ARG A 310 -29.07 -2.00 12.34
C ARG A 310 -28.92 -0.88 11.32
N ASN A 311 -27.74 -0.25 11.26
CA ASN A 311 -27.41 0.70 10.22
C ASN A 311 -26.71 -0.03 9.06
N PRO A 312 -27.38 -0.28 7.91
CA PRO A 312 -26.78 -1.03 6.81
C PRO A 312 -25.83 -0.20 5.94
N TYR A 313 -25.66 1.09 6.25
CA TYR A 313 -24.85 2.02 5.45
C TYR A 313 -23.43 2.19 5.99
N VAL A 314 -23.04 1.40 6.98
CA VAL A 314 -21.67 1.28 7.49
C VAL A 314 -21.38 -0.19 7.76
N PRO A 315 -20.12 -0.63 7.78
CA PRO A 315 -19.77 -1.99 8.16
C PRO A 315 -20.23 -2.31 9.59
N ASN A 316 -20.59 -3.56 9.86
CA ASN A 316 -20.77 -4.05 11.23
C ASN A 316 -19.41 -4.18 11.93
N ASP A 317 -19.46 -4.45 13.24
CA ASP A 317 -18.29 -4.95 13.97
C ASP A 317 -17.75 -6.24 13.33
N GLN A 318 -16.42 -6.39 13.30
CA GLN A 318 -15.75 -7.52 12.67
C GLN A 318 -14.65 -8.11 13.54
N SER A 319 -14.56 -9.45 13.59
CA SER A 319 -13.37 -10.15 14.04
C SER A 319 -12.59 -10.62 12.82
N ARG A 320 -11.32 -10.21 12.71
CA ARG A 320 -10.42 -10.55 11.62
C ARG A 320 -9.31 -11.45 12.13
N PHE A 321 -9.00 -12.49 11.37
CA PHE A 321 -7.95 -13.46 11.69
C PHE A 321 -7.06 -13.70 10.49
N LEU A 322 -5.77 -13.84 10.73
CA LEU A 322 -4.78 -14.20 9.73
C LEU A 322 -3.84 -15.26 10.29
N MET A 323 -3.50 -16.25 9.48
CA MET A 323 -2.40 -17.17 9.73
C MET A 323 -1.54 -17.25 8.47
N GLY A 324 -0.23 -17.19 8.62
CA GLY A 324 0.72 -17.19 7.52
C GLY A 324 1.90 -18.12 7.77
N TYR A 325 2.45 -18.66 6.69
CA TYR A 325 3.68 -19.43 6.71
C TYR A 325 4.49 -19.19 5.43
N GLU A 326 5.75 -18.83 5.58
CA GLU A 326 6.70 -18.63 4.50
C GLU A 326 7.93 -19.52 4.67
N THR A 327 8.39 -20.16 3.60
CA THR A 327 9.62 -20.97 3.62
C THR A 327 10.29 -21.01 2.25
N GLU A 328 11.60 -21.21 2.24
CA GLU A 328 12.34 -21.62 1.06
C GLU A 328 12.13 -23.14 0.85
N ILE A 329 11.21 -23.50 -0.05
CA ILE A 329 10.86 -24.91 -0.28
C ILE A 329 12.04 -25.67 -0.91
N VAL A 330 12.74 -25.01 -1.84
CA VAL A 330 13.96 -25.48 -2.49
C VAL A 330 14.79 -24.26 -2.85
N ARG A 331 16.11 -24.44 -3.00
CA ARG A 331 17.06 -23.35 -3.26
C ARG A 331 16.54 -22.35 -4.29
N ASN A 332 16.51 -21.08 -3.89
CA ASN A 332 16.04 -19.91 -4.62
C ASN A 332 14.52 -19.84 -4.89
N ILE A 333 13.72 -20.80 -4.41
CA ILE A 333 12.26 -20.80 -4.52
C ILE A 333 11.65 -20.64 -3.12
N THR A 334 11.11 -19.45 -2.88
CA THR A 334 10.35 -19.15 -1.67
C THR A 334 8.87 -19.25 -1.98
N ALA A 335 8.11 -19.87 -1.07
CA ALA A 335 6.67 -19.83 -1.10
C ALA A 335 6.13 -19.30 0.23
N SER A 336 5.09 -18.48 0.13
CA SER A 336 4.31 -17.99 1.26
C SER A 336 2.85 -18.37 1.06
N PHE A 337 2.19 -18.73 2.14
CA PHE A 337 0.77 -19.07 2.17
C PHE A 337 0.13 -18.36 3.35
N GLN A 338 -1.05 -17.78 3.13
CA GLN A 338 -1.85 -17.22 4.21
C GLN A 338 -3.32 -17.62 4.09
N TYR A 339 -3.95 -17.78 5.24
CA TYR A 339 -5.40 -17.87 5.36
C TYR A 339 -5.89 -16.69 6.18
N TYR A 340 -6.88 -16.00 5.63
CA TYR A 340 -7.48 -14.81 6.21
C TYR A 340 -8.99 -14.98 6.30
N ALA A 341 -9.57 -14.59 7.44
CA ALA A 341 -11.00 -14.67 7.68
C ALA A 341 -11.52 -13.39 8.34
N GLU A 342 -12.69 -12.93 7.90
CA GLU A 342 -13.45 -11.83 8.48
C GLU A 342 -14.80 -12.38 8.95
N TYR A 343 -15.07 -12.32 10.24
CA TYR A 343 -16.36 -12.66 10.83
C TYR A 343 -17.14 -11.38 11.13
N THR A 344 -18.31 -11.23 10.51
CA THR A 344 -19.22 -10.10 10.69
C THR A 344 -20.16 -10.36 11.87
N HIS A 345 -20.07 -9.55 12.91
CA HIS A 345 -20.94 -9.61 14.09
C HIS A 345 -22.33 -9.05 13.78
N ASP A 346 -23.33 -9.39 14.60
CA ASP A 346 -24.73 -8.96 14.43
C ASP A 346 -25.30 -9.23 13.02
N TYR A 347 -24.86 -10.32 12.40
CA TYR A 347 -25.18 -10.62 11.00
C TYR A 347 -26.68 -10.75 10.74
N GLU A 348 -27.46 -11.28 11.69
CA GLU A 348 -28.91 -11.35 11.54
C GLU A 348 -29.57 -9.97 11.48
N ALA A 349 -29.04 -8.98 12.20
CA ALA A 349 -29.54 -7.61 12.13
C ALA A 349 -29.25 -7.01 10.75
N LEU A 350 -28.03 -7.24 10.25
CA LEU A 350 -27.63 -6.85 8.90
C LEU A 350 -28.52 -7.51 7.84
N VAL A 351 -28.78 -8.81 7.95
CA VAL A 351 -29.68 -9.55 7.03
C VAL A 351 -31.06 -8.90 6.94
N ARG A 352 -31.59 -8.38 8.06
CA ARG A 352 -32.91 -7.74 8.13
C ARG A 352 -32.91 -6.30 7.62
N SER A 353 -31.79 -5.59 7.68
CA SER A 353 -31.69 -4.16 7.35
C SER A 353 -31.08 -3.88 5.97
N TYR A 354 -30.33 -4.82 5.38
CA TYR A 354 -29.55 -4.57 4.17
C TYR A 354 -30.42 -4.34 2.92
N PRO A 355 -30.29 -3.19 2.22
CA PRO A 355 -31.18 -2.83 1.11
C PRO A 355 -31.17 -3.78 -0.10
N SER A 356 -30.01 -4.35 -0.41
CA SER A 356 -29.81 -5.22 -1.58
C SER A 356 -29.27 -6.58 -1.14
N PRO A 357 -30.14 -7.56 -0.80
CA PRO A 357 -29.72 -8.86 -0.28
C PRO A 357 -28.67 -9.59 -1.15
N GLU A 358 -28.70 -9.38 -2.47
CA GLU A 358 -27.76 -9.91 -3.46
C GLU A 358 -26.32 -9.40 -3.30
N ASP A 359 -26.15 -8.17 -2.80
CA ASP A 359 -24.87 -7.48 -2.63
C ASP A 359 -24.37 -7.51 -1.18
N ARG A 360 -25.17 -8.11 -0.28
CA ARG A 360 -24.83 -8.18 1.13
C ARG A 360 -23.52 -8.95 1.34
N PRO A 361 -22.61 -8.44 2.19
CA PRO A 361 -21.44 -9.19 2.61
C PRO A 361 -21.79 -10.55 3.20
N GLN A 362 -20.89 -11.52 3.05
CA GLN A 362 -21.00 -12.82 3.71
C GLN A 362 -20.75 -12.68 5.22
N GLN A 363 -21.37 -13.54 6.03
CA GLN A 363 -21.10 -13.55 7.48
C GLN A 363 -19.63 -13.86 7.77
N ILE A 364 -19.08 -14.81 7.02
CA ILE A 364 -17.66 -15.16 7.07
C ILE A 364 -17.09 -14.99 5.67
N ARG A 365 -16.23 -13.99 5.51
CA ARG A 365 -15.41 -13.85 4.31
C ARG A 365 -14.08 -14.56 4.51
N GLN A 366 -13.65 -15.37 3.55
CA GLN A 366 -12.43 -16.18 3.63
C GLN A 366 -11.59 -15.93 2.40
N VAL A 367 -10.32 -15.58 2.59
CA VAL A 367 -9.34 -15.35 1.52
C VAL A 367 -8.11 -16.20 1.78
N LEU A 368 -7.72 -16.96 0.76
CA LEU A 368 -6.44 -17.63 0.69
C LEU A 368 -5.48 -16.77 -0.12
N THR A 369 -4.27 -16.59 0.37
CA THR A 369 -3.19 -15.97 -0.41
C THR A 369 -2.02 -16.90 -0.57
N THR A 370 -1.32 -16.76 -1.70
CA THR A 370 -0.03 -17.40 -1.88
C THR A 370 0.91 -16.53 -2.71
N ARG A 371 2.18 -16.47 -2.29
CA ARG A 371 3.27 -15.86 -3.06
C ARG A 371 4.28 -16.93 -3.41
N TRP A 372 4.73 -16.92 -4.66
CA TRP A 372 5.86 -17.72 -5.13
C TRP A 372 6.91 -16.79 -5.69
N THR A 373 8.16 -16.96 -5.26
CA THR A 373 9.30 -16.17 -5.76
C THR A 373 10.42 -17.12 -6.16
N LEU A 374 10.90 -16.99 -7.40
CA LEU A 374 12.08 -17.68 -7.91
C LEU A 374 13.18 -16.66 -8.22
N ASN A 375 14.29 -16.75 -7.51
CA ASN A 375 15.48 -15.95 -7.76
C ASN A 375 16.44 -16.68 -8.72
N THR A 376 16.81 -16.04 -9.83
CA THR A 376 17.78 -16.60 -10.78
C THR A 376 18.86 -15.57 -11.09
N GLN A 377 20.00 -16.04 -11.60
CA GLN A 377 21.11 -15.18 -12.04
C GLN A 377 21.56 -14.18 -10.95
N GLN A 378 21.77 -14.65 -9.72
CA GLN A 378 22.15 -13.79 -8.58
C GLN A 378 21.14 -12.64 -8.37
N SER A 379 19.86 -12.97 -8.49
CA SER A 379 18.73 -12.04 -8.37
C SER A 379 18.66 -10.95 -9.44
N ASN A 380 19.42 -11.08 -10.53
CA ASN A 380 19.25 -10.22 -11.71
C ASN A 380 17.98 -10.56 -12.49
N LEU A 381 17.42 -11.76 -12.30
CA LEU A 381 16.15 -12.15 -12.91
C LEU A 381 15.29 -12.85 -11.86
N VAL A 382 14.21 -12.17 -11.45
CA VAL A 382 13.31 -12.61 -10.39
C VAL A 382 11.91 -12.80 -10.96
N TYR A 383 11.38 -14.00 -10.79
CA TYR A 383 9.99 -14.33 -11.11
C TYR A 383 9.20 -14.32 -9.81
N SER A 384 8.06 -13.66 -9.80
CA SER A 384 7.15 -13.63 -8.67
C SER A 384 5.71 -13.81 -9.14
N ALA A 385 4.90 -14.48 -8.35
CA ALA A 385 3.48 -14.62 -8.59
C ALA A 385 2.74 -14.57 -7.26
N PHE A 386 1.79 -13.63 -7.13
CA PHE A 386 0.92 -13.52 -5.97
C PHE A 386 -0.53 -13.83 -6.35
N LEU A 387 -1.25 -14.58 -5.54
CA LEU A 387 -2.67 -14.87 -5.75
C LEU A 387 -3.45 -14.53 -4.48
N PHE A 388 -4.54 -13.78 -4.62
CA PHE A 388 -5.68 -13.77 -3.71
C PHE A 388 -6.78 -14.64 -4.28
N TYR A 389 -7.38 -15.50 -3.46
CA TYR A 389 -8.56 -16.26 -3.82
C TYR A 389 -9.57 -16.24 -2.67
N SER A 390 -10.73 -15.60 -2.88
CA SER A 390 -11.82 -15.61 -1.89
C SER A 390 -12.72 -16.81 -2.15
N THR A 391 -12.73 -17.79 -1.26
CA THR A 391 -13.62 -18.95 -1.38
C THR A 391 -15.07 -18.57 -1.10
N SER A 392 -15.31 -17.55 -0.26
CA SER A 392 -16.64 -17.07 0.09
C SER A 392 -17.25 -16.15 -0.97
N ASP A 393 -16.41 -15.36 -1.65
CA ASP A 393 -16.89 -14.44 -2.70
C ASP A 393 -16.80 -15.04 -4.11
N GLU A 394 -16.04 -16.11 -4.27
CA GLU A 394 -15.75 -16.77 -5.55
C GLU A 394 -15.10 -15.80 -6.54
N ASP A 395 -14.12 -15.03 -6.04
CA ASP A 395 -13.35 -14.04 -6.77
C ASP A 395 -11.83 -14.21 -6.54
N TYR A 396 -11.02 -13.59 -7.39
CA TYR A 396 -9.57 -13.72 -7.36
C TYR A 396 -8.83 -12.48 -7.87
N TYR A 397 -7.60 -12.33 -7.40
CA TYR A 397 -6.64 -11.37 -7.93
C TYR A 397 -5.26 -12.02 -8.06
N PHE A 398 -4.77 -12.15 -9.29
CA PHE A 398 -3.49 -12.78 -9.60
C PHE A 398 -2.50 -11.77 -10.19
N ILE A 399 -1.30 -11.72 -9.61
CA ILE A 399 -0.23 -10.75 -9.89
C ILE A 399 1.05 -11.50 -10.28
N PRO A 400 1.20 -11.93 -11.54
CA PRO A 400 2.48 -12.39 -12.05
C PRO A 400 3.40 -11.19 -12.33
N ASN A 401 4.67 -11.30 -11.96
CA ASN A 401 5.69 -10.27 -12.17
C ASN A 401 7.04 -10.92 -12.52
N VAL A 402 7.74 -10.32 -13.48
CA VAL A 402 9.13 -10.63 -13.81
C VAL A 402 9.93 -9.34 -13.68
N MET A 403 10.94 -9.36 -12.83
CA MET A 403 11.92 -8.28 -12.69
C MET A 403 13.24 -8.72 -13.31
N TYR A 404 13.81 -7.86 -14.15
CA TYR A 404 15.13 -8.03 -14.74
C TYR A 404 16.02 -6.82 -14.45
N ARG A 405 17.06 -7.02 -13.63
CA ARG A 405 18.11 -6.04 -13.35
C ARG A 405 19.26 -6.26 -14.32
N VAL A 406 19.47 -5.29 -15.21
CA VAL A 406 20.54 -5.32 -16.21
C VAL A 406 21.89 -5.03 -15.57
N ASN A 407 21.92 -4.06 -14.67
CA ASN A 407 23.07 -3.63 -13.87
C ASN A 407 22.56 -2.80 -12.67
N ASP A 408 23.47 -2.19 -11.92
CA ASP A 408 23.16 -1.41 -10.72
C ASP A 408 22.25 -0.20 -11.00
N SER A 409 22.18 0.27 -12.24
CA SER A 409 21.39 1.45 -12.62
C SER A 409 20.12 1.13 -13.40
N TRP A 410 19.99 -0.03 -14.04
CA TRP A 410 18.84 -0.33 -14.91
C TRP A 410 18.06 -1.56 -14.46
N GLN A 411 16.77 -1.35 -14.25
CA GLN A 411 15.81 -2.39 -13.92
C GLN A 411 14.57 -2.31 -14.81
N PHE A 412 14.10 -3.46 -15.27
CA PHE A 412 12.85 -3.61 -16.01
C PHE A 412 11.91 -4.53 -15.23
N ASN A 413 10.63 -4.16 -15.16
CA ASN A 413 9.59 -5.00 -14.59
C ASN A 413 8.47 -5.17 -15.59
N SER A 414 8.02 -6.40 -15.78
CA SER A 414 6.83 -6.69 -16.58
C SER A 414 5.93 -7.64 -15.81
N GLY A 415 4.62 -7.51 -15.98
CA GLY A 415 3.68 -8.32 -15.25
C GLY A 415 2.25 -8.08 -15.66
N ALA A 416 1.34 -8.61 -14.87
CA ALA A 416 -0.09 -8.42 -15.06
C ALA A 416 -0.80 -8.26 -13.72
N ASN A 417 -1.97 -7.64 -13.77
CA ASN A 417 -2.96 -7.63 -12.71
C ASN A 417 -4.21 -8.30 -13.29
N LEU A 418 -4.49 -9.53 -12.87
CA LEU A 418 -5.58 -10.34 -13.41
C LEU A 418 -6.64 -10.52 -12.32
N LEU A 419 -7.75 -9.80 -12.48
CA LEU A 419 -8.87 -9.79 -11.54
C LEU A 419 -10.08 -10.49 -12.16
N GLY A 420 -10.89 -11.14 -11.33
CA GLY A 420 -12.14 -11.75 -11.78
C GLY A 420 -12.94 -12.33 -10.65
N GLY A 421 -14.21 -12.65 -10.92
CA GLY A 421 -15.09 -13.27 -9.93
C GLY A 421 -16.49 -13.50 -10.46
N LYS A 422 -17.27 -14.35 -9.79
CA LYS A 422 -18.63 -14.67 -10.25
C LYS A 422 -19.64 -13.52 -10.06
N ARG A 423 -19.43 -12.67 -9.05
CA ARG A 423 -20.34 -11.58 -8.68
C ARG A 423 -19.66 -10.23 -8.86
N GLN A 424 -20.31 -9.33 -9.58
CA GLN A 424 -19.79 -7.98 -9.84
C GLN A 424 -19.77 -7.07 -8.61
N SER A 425 -20.45 -7.42 -7.51
CA SER A 425 -20.41 -6.65 -6.26
C SER A 425 -19.28 -7.06 -5.30
N THR A 426 -18.52 -8.11 -5.64
CA THR A 426 -17.39 -8.58 -4.82
C THR A 426 -16.14 -7.73 -5.05
N LEU A 427 -15.20 -7.77 -4.10
CA LEU A 427 -14.00 -6.93 -4.15
C LEU A 427 -13.24 -7.09 -5.46
N PHE A 428 -12.91 -8.32 -5.88
CA PHE A 428 -12.16 -8.53 -7.12
C PHE A 428 -13.05 -8.72 -8.33
N GLY A 429 -14.26 -9.28 -8.15
CA GLY A 429 -15.21 -9.46 -9.25
C GLY A 429 -15.64 -8.14 -9.91
N GLN A 430 -15.79 -7.06 -9.13
CA GLN A 430 -16.11 -5.74 -9.68
C GLN A 430 -15.00 -5.16 -10.58
N MET A 431 -13.76 -5.62 -10.38
CA MET A 431 -12.57 -5.09 -11.04
C MET A 431 -12.12 -5.93 -12.24
N GLU A 432 -12.93 -6.90 -12.71
CA GLU A 432 -12.52 -7.79 -13.80
C GLU A 432 -12.08 -7.00 -15.05
N ALA A 433 -12.83 -5.95 -15.43
CA ALA A 433 -12.53 -5.08 -16.56
C ALA A 433 -11.38 -4.08 -16.30
N ASN A 434 -10.80 -4.07 -15.09
CA ASN A 434 -9.59 -3.32 -14.77
C ASN A 434 -8.31 -4.17 -14.96
N SER A 435 -8.45 -5.47 -15.26
CA SER A 435 -7.30 -6.36 -15.48
C SER A 435 -6.37 -5.81 -16.55
N ASN A 436 -5.07 -5.77 -16.27
CA ASN A 436 -4.08 -5.11 -17.13
C ASN A 436 -2.75 -5.87 -17.19
N ILE A 437 -1.98 -5.57 -18.24
CA ILE A 437 -0.56 -5.92 -18.34
C ILE A 437 0.26 -4.65 -18.22
N TYR A 438 1.43 -4.74 -17.60
CA TYR A 438 2.28 -3.59 -17.40
C TYR A 438 3.75 -3.85 -17.74
N LEU A 439 4.43 -2.77 -18.08
CA LEU A 439 5.88 -2.68 -18.23
C LEU A 439 6.37 -1.43 -17.51
N ARG A 440 7.46 -1.57 -16.77
CA ARG A 440 8.18 -0.48 -16.11
C ARG A 440 9.66 -0.54 -16.48
N ALA A 441 10.23 0.63 -16.73
CA ALA A 441 11.66 0.81 -16.92
C ALA A 441 12.15 1.83 -15.90
N LYS A 442 13.12 1.44 -15.06
CA LYS A 442 13.64 2.24 -13.96
C LYS A 442 15.14 2.43 -14.12
N PHE A 443 15.58 3.69 -14.09
CA PHE A 443 16.97 4.10 -14.03
C PHE A 443 17.29 4.66 -12.64
N ILE A 444 18.22 4.04 -11.91
CA ILE A 444 18.61 4.35 -10.53
C ILE A 444 19.98 5.02 -10.54
N PHE A 445 20.15 6.06 -9.70
CA PHE A 445 21.39 6.83 -9.58
C PHE A 445 21.73 7.21 -8.13
#